data_AF-A0A498G3C0-F1
#
_entry.id   AF-A0A498G3C0-F1
#
_cell.length_a   1.000
_cell.length_b   1.000
_cell.length_c   1.000
_cell.angle_alpha   90.00
_cell.angle_beta   90.00
_cell.angle_gamma   90.00
#
_symmetry.space_group_name_H-M   'P 1'
#
loop_
_entity.id
_entity.type
_entity.pdbx_description
1 polymer ?
#
loop_
_entity_poly.entity_id
_entity_poly.type
_entity_poly.pdbx_seq_one_letter_code
_entity_poly.pdbx_strand_id
1 'polypeptide(L)' 'MPDERIRTVVASLVEPTSHKEQKLQNLQSTYREALCEAFDANATTMTAVNDIVTPYDLPYQAKDALKRHVPGLL' A
#
# COMPACT_ATOMS: atom_id res chain seq x y z
N MET A 1 25.44 33.48 -17.22
CA MET A 1 24.99 32.33 -16.42
C MET A 1 24.75 31.18 -17.40
N PRO A 2 25.37 30.00 -17.22
CA PRO A 2 25.36 28.95 -18.23
C PRO A 2 24.03 28.21 -18.27
N ASP A 3 23.68 27.79 -19.47
CA ASP A 3 22.45 27.15 -19.92
C ASP A 3 22.20 25.80 -19.19
N GLU A 4 21.32 25.81 -18.18
CA GLU A 4 20.89 24.60 -17.47
C GLU A 4 19.98 23.77 -18.40
N ARG A 5 20.55 22.72 -19.01
CA ARG A 5 19.78 21.83 -19.89
C ARG A 5 18.88 20.90 -19.09
N ILE A 6 17.62 21.27 -18.96
CA ILE A 6 16.56 20.41 -18.43
C ILE A 6 16.36 19.24 -19.39
N ARG A 7 16.72 18.02 -18.97
CA ARG A 7 16.44 16.78 -19.71
C ARG A 7 15.16 16.16 -19.16
N THR A 8 14.10 16.20 -19.97
CA THR A 8 12.82 15.58 -19.62
C THR A 8 12.91 14.07 -19.82
N VAL A 9 12.77 13.30 -18.74
CA VAL A 9 12.64 11.84 -18.80
C VAL A 9 11.18 11.50 -19.07
N VAL A 10 10.91 10.85 -20.20
CA VAL A 10 9.58 10.33 -20.53
C VAL A 10 9.48 8.91 -20.00
N ALA A 11 8.69 8.72 -18.95
CA ALA A 11 8.33 7.40 -18.45
C ALA A 11 7.07 6.92 -19.18
N SER A 12 7.18 5.78 -19.88
CA SER A 12 6.02 5.15 -20.54
C SER A 12 5.47 4.04 -19.66
N LEU A 13 4.16 4.06 -19.41
CA LEU A 13 3.46 3.02 -18.67
C LEU A 13 3.24 1.84 -19.62
N VAL A 14 4.02 0.76 -19.42
CA VAL A 14 3.82 -0.50 -20.13
C VAL A 14 2.69 -1.28 -19.47
N GLU A 15 1.89 -1.96 -20.29
CA GLU A 15 0.87 -2.89 -19.81
C GLU A 15 1.52 -3.91 -18.85
N PRO A 16 0.95 -4.09 -17.65
CA PRO A 16 1.45 -5.07 -16.71
C PRO A 16 1.37 -6.43 -17.38
N THR A 17 2.50 -7.14 -17.44
CA THR A 17 2.48 -8.55 -17.86
C THR A 17 1.52 -9.31 -16.93
N SER A 18 0.83 -10.34 -17.42
CA SER A 18 -0.21 -11.04 -16.62
C SER A 18 0.28 -11.53 -15.25
N HIS A 19 1.58 -11.83 -15.11
CA HIS A 19 2.22 -12.13 -13.83
C HIS A 19 2.21 -10.94 -12.84
N LYS A 20 2.42 -9.71 -13.33
CA LYS A 20 2.31 -8.49 -12.53
C LYS A 20 0.87 -8.20 -12.13
N GLU A 21 -0.10 -8.45 -13.02
CA GLU A 21 -1.52 -8.31 -12.70
C GLU A 21 -1.95 -9.29 -11.60
N GLN A 22 -1.57 -10.56 -11.72
CA GLN A 22 -1.88 -11.55 -10.69
C GLN A 22 -1.24 -11.17 -9.34
N LYS A 23 0.02 -10.73 -9.36
CA LYS A 23 0.68 -10.27 -8.14
C LYS A 23 0.00 -9.05 -7.54
N LEU A 24 -0.47 -8.12 -8.37
CA LEU A 24 -1.22 -6.94 -7.93
C LEU A 24 -2.57 -7.33 -7.32
N GLN A 25 -3.31 -8.24 -7.94
CA GLN A 25 -4.58 -8.75 -7.42
C GLN A 25 -4.40 -9.46 -6.08
N ASN A 26 -3.38 -10.32 -5.98
CA ASN A 26 -3.06 -11.00 -4.72
C ASN A 26 -2.74 -9.99 -3.63
N LEU A 27 -1.89 -9.00 -3.94
CA LEU A 27 -1.55 -7.93 -2.99
C LEU A 27 -2.78 -7.13 -2.57
N GLN A 28 -3.66 -6.81 -3.52
CA GLN A 28 -4.90 -6.08 -3.24
C GLN A 28 -5.85 -6.89 -2.36
N SER A 29 -5.95 -8.21 -2.58
CA SER A 29 -6.76 -9.10 -1.75
C SER A 29 -6.24 -9.10 -0.31
N THR A 30 -4.95 -9.35 -0.13
CA THR A 30 -4.29 -9.34 1.17
C THR A 30 -4.43 -8.01 1.89
N TYR A 31 -4.35 -6.89 1.15
CA TYR A 31 -4.55 -5.55 1.71
C TYR A 31 -5.97 -5.35 2.24
N ARG A 32 -6.98 -5.83 1.50
CA ARG A 32 -8.38 -5.70 1.90
C ARG A 32 -8.72 -6.59 3.10
N GLU A 33 -8.15 -7.80 3.15
CA GLU A 33 -8.29 -8.69 4.31
C GLU A 33 -7.73 -8.03 5.56
N ALA A 34 -6.51 -7.51 5.51
CA ALA A 34 -5.89 -6.80 6.63
C ALA A 34 -6.69 -5.55 7.06
N LEU A 35 -7.30 -4.84 6.11
CA LEU A 35 -8.15 -3.69 6.40
C LEU A 35 -9.45 -4.10 7.10
N CYS A 36 -10.11 -5.15 6.62
CA CYS A 36 -11.33 -5.70 7.24
C CYS A 36 -11.04 -6.22 8.64
N GLU A 37 -9.96 -6.99 8.83
CA GLU A 37 -9.59 -7.51 10.15
C GLU A 37 -9.27 -6.38 11.14
N ALA A 38 -8.57 -5.33 10.70
CA ALA A 38 -8.31 -4.17 11.54
C ALA A 38 -9.59 -3.41 11.93
N PHE A 39 -10.59 -3.41 11.04
CA PHE A 39 -11.90 -2.84 11.32
C PHE A 39 -12.71 -3.70 12.29
N ASP A 40 -12.77 -5.02 12.06
CA ASP A 40 -13.46 -5.99 12.92
C ASP A 40 -12.85 -6.08 14.32
N ALA A 41 -11.52 -5.95 14.42
CA ALA A 41 -10.79 -5.87 15.68
C ALA A 41 -10.98 -4.52 16.40
N ASN A 42 -11.72 -3.57 15.79
CA ASN A 42 -11.94 -2.22 16.29
C ASN A 42 -10.61 -1.52 16.67
N ALA A 43 -9.60 -1.69 15.81
CA ALA A 43 -8.24 -1.25 16.03
C ALA A 43 -8.14 0.29 15.93
N THR A 44 -8.45 0.96 17.03
CA THR A 44 -8.46 2.43 17.15
C THR A 44 -7.08 3.06 17.35
N THR A 45 -6.02 2.24 17.44
CA THR A 45 -4.65 2.73 17.64
C THR A 45 -3.72 2.22 16.56
N MET A 46 -2.72 3.03 16.21
CA MET A 46 -1.69 2.65 15.23
C MET A 46 -0.96 1.34 15.60
N THR A 47 -0.80 1.05 16.90
CA THR A 47 -0.18 -0.18 17.40
C THR A 47 -1.07 -1.39 17.15
N ALA A 48 -2.37 -1.30 17.47
CA ALA A 48 -3.32 -2.39 17.21
C ALA A 48 -3.40 -2.72 15.71
N VAL A 49 -3.43 -1.70 14.86
CA VAL A 49 -3.36 -1.91 13.40
C VAL A 49 -2.02 -2.51 13.00
N ASN A 50 -0.90 -2.08 13.61
CA ASN A 50 0.42 -2.66 13.34
C ASN A 50 0.48 -4.15 13.66
N ASP A 51 -0.06 -4.59 14.79
CA ASP A 51 -0.06 -6.00 15.19
C ASP A 51 -0.84 -6.86 14.18
N ILE A 52 -1.92 -6.32 13.62
CA ILE A 52 -2.74 -6.98 12.59
C ILE A 52 -2.01 -6.99 11.24
N VAL A 53 -1.43 -5.87 10.78
CA VAL A 53 -0.78 -5.79 9.46
C VAL A 53 0.64 -6.37 9.41
N THR A 54 1.29 -6.57 10.56
CA THR A 54 2.64 -7.13 10.67
C THR A 54 2.77 -8.51 10.04
N PRO A 55 1.91 -9.51 10.37
CA PRO A 55 1.99 -10.85 9.79
C PRO A 55 1.69 -10.90 8.29
N TYR A 56 1.03 -9.89 7.71
CA TYR A 56 0.74 -9.86 6.28
C TYR A 56 1.98 -9.53 5.45
N ASP A 57 2.14 -10.19 4.30
CA ASP A 57 3.17 -9.89 3.30
C ASP A 57 2.78 -8.68 2.44
N LEU A 58 2.60 -7.55 3.11
CA LEU A 58 2.28 -6.26 2.51
C LEU A 58 3.54 -5.39 2.44
N PRO A 59 3.70 -4.59 1.37
CA PRO A 59 4.79 -3.63 1.27
C PRO A 59 4.66 -2.60 2.40
N TYR A 60 5.79 -2.05 2.81
CA TYR A 60 5.86 -1.06 3.90
C TYR A 60 4.87 0.09 3.71
N GLN A 61 4.74 0.59 2.48
CA GLN A 61 3.81 1.66 2.12
C GLN A 61 2.35 1.30 2.41
N ALA A 62 1.95 0.05 2.15
CA ALA A 62 0.60 -0.43 2.42
C ALA A 62 0.35 -0.59 3.94
N LYS A 63 1.35 -1.11 4.68
CA LYS A 63 1.28 -1.20 6.14
C LYS A 63 1.15 0.19 6.78
N ASP A 64 1.92 1.16 6.30
CA ASP A 64 1.88 2.54 6.80
C ASP A 64 0.55 3.23 6.49
N ALA A 65 0.01 3.03 5.28
CA ALA A 65 -1.31 3.51 4.89
C ALA A 65 -2.42 2.95 5.81
N LEU A 66 -2.40 1.65 6.09
CA LEU A 66 -3.37 1.02 7.01
C LEU A 66 -3.29 1.62 8.41
N LYS A 67 -2.08 1.80 8.96
CA LYS A 67 -1.88 2.42 10.28
C LYS A 67 -2.45 3.83 10.38
N ARG A 68 -2.39 4.59 9.28
CA ARG A 68 -2.90 5.97 9.24
C ARG A 68 -4.40 6.04 8.95
N HIS A 69 -4.91 5.14 8.12
CA HIS A 69 -6.29 5.19 7.66
C HIS A 69 -7.27 4.52 8.62
N VAL A 70 -6.97 3.33 9.16
CA VAL A 70 -7.91 2.57 10.01
C VAL A 70 -8.34 3.34 11.26
N PRO A 71 -7.44 3.97 12.05
CA PRO A 71 -7.83 4.71 13.24
C PRO A 71 -8.65 5.96 12.97
N GLY A 72 -8.59 6.51 11.75
CA GLY A 72 -9.38 7.68 11.34
C GLY A 72 -10.71 7.32 10.67
N LEU A 73 -10.98 6.02 10.48
CA LEU A 73 -12.17 5.50 9.80
C LEU A 73 -13.18 4.88 10.77
N LEU A 74 -12.75 4.59 12.02
CA LEU A 74 -13.54 4.17 13.18
C LEU A 74 -13.99 5.39 14.00
#